data_AF-A0ABD5C7K5-F1
#
_entry.id   AF-A0ABD5C7K5-F1
#
_cell.length_a   1.000
_cell.length_b   1.000
_cell.length_c   1.000
_cell.angle_alpha   90.00
_cell.angle_beta   90.00
_cell.angle_gamma   90.00
#
_symmetry.space_group_name_H-M   'P 1'
#
loop_
_entity.id
_entity.type
_entity.pdbx_description
1 polymer ?
#
loop_
_entity_poly.entity_id
_entity_poly.type
_entity_poly.pdbx_seq_one_letter_code
_entity_poly.pdbx_strand_id
1 'polypeptide(L)' 'MRTIEAMQRQLLGLIGRAVVKSISAATKCQTVDVSLIAGEPKAGIEHLEPYGFTARANSGAEAVVLFPDGDRSHAV' A
#
# COMPACT_ATOMS: atom_id res chain seq x y z
N MET A 1 -10.39 -11.35 -26.84
CA MET A 1 -9.24 -10.52 -26.42
C MET A 1 -9.52 -9.59 -25.25
N ARG A 2 -10.72 -9.00 -25.09
CA ARG A 2 -11.05 -8.10 -23.95
C ARG A 2 -10.83 -8.69 -22.54
N THR A 3 -11.06 -9.98 -22.36
CA THR A 3 -10.87 -10.66 -21.06
C THR A 3 -9.41 -10.75 -20.64
N ILE A 4 -8.49 -11.04 -21.57
CA ILE A 4 -7.05 -11.09 -21.29
C ILE A 4 -6.54 -9.69 -20.92
N GLU A 5 -7.00 -8.65 -21.61
CA GLU A 5 -6.63 -7.26 -21.29
C GLU A 5 -7.14 -6.83 -19.91
N ALA A 6 -8.35 -7.26 -19.52
CA ALA A 6 -8.89 -7.00 -18.19
C ALA A 6 -8.06 -7.68 -17.11
N MET A 7 -7.73 -8.96 -17.30
CA MET A 7 -6.86 -9.70 -16.38
C MET A 7 -5.46 -9.10 -16.29
N GLN A 8 -4.89 -8.66 -17.41
CA GLN A 8 -3.58 -8.01 -17.43
C GLN A 8 -3.59 -6.72 -16.61
N ARG A 9 -4.62 -5.87 -16.77
CA ARG A 9 -4.76 -4.64 -15.96
C ARG A 9 -4.89 -4.96 -14.48
N GLN A 10 -5.65 -5.99 -14.12
CA GLN A 10 -5.84 -6.40 -12.73
C GLN A 10 -4.52 -6.90 -12.13
N LEU A 11 -3.78 -7.76 -12.83
CA LEU A 11 -2.46 -8.26 -12.42
C LEU A 11 -1.46 -7.12 -12.22
N LEU A 12 -1.41 -6.15 -13.15
CA LEU A 12 -0.52 -5.00 -13.04
C LEU A 12 -0.91 -4.05 -11.90
N GLY A 13 -2.17 -4.09 -11.46
CA GLY A 13 -2.68 -3.28 -10.34
C GLY A 13 -2.33 -3.82 -8.96
N LEU A 14 -1.91 -5.08 -8.85
CA LEU A 14 -1.75 -5.77 -7.56
C LEU A 14 -0.62 -5.21 -6.68
N ILE A 15 0.46 -4.70 -7.26
CA ILE A 15 1.66 -4.31 -6.52
C ILE A 15 2.09 -2.92 -6.95
N GLY A 16 2.24 -2.02 -5.98
CA GLY A 16 2.73 -0.66 -6.18
C GLY A 16 4.02 -0.38 -5.40
N ARG A 17 4.81 0.56 -5.90
CA ARG A 17 5.88 1.21 -5.13
C ARG A 17 5.36 2.52 -4.55
N ALA A 18 5.80 2.85 -3.35
CA ALA A 18 5.39 4.05 -2.66
C ALA A 18 6.51 4.62 -1.78
N VAL A 19 6.28 5.84 -1.30
CA VAL A 19 7.12 6.50 -0.31
C VAL A 19 6.27 6.84 0.92
N VAL A 20 6.71 6.41 2.09
CA VAL A 20 6.03 6.67 3.37
C VAL A 20 5.98 8.16 3.66
N LYS A 21 4.82 8.67 4.04
CA LYS A 21 4.61 10.06 4.48
C LYS A 21 4.41 10.14 5.98
N SER A 22 3.52 9.32 6.53
CA SER A 22 3.19 9.27 7.96
C SER A 22 2.78 7.87 8.38
N ILE A 23 2.95 7.58 9.68
CA ILE A 23 2.52 6.33 10.32
C ILE A 23 1.78 6.66 11.61
N SER A 24 0.60 6.07 11.80
CA SER A 24 -0.18 6.15 13.04
C SER A 24 -0.33 4.76 13.64
N ALA A 25 -0.05 4.63 14.94
CA ALA A 25 -0.32 3.40 15.70
C ALA A 25 -1.47 3.60 16.71
N ALA A 26 -2.36 4.56 16.46
CA ALA A 26 -3.51 4.82 17.32
C ALA A 26 -4.66 3.81 17.10
N THR A 27 -4.57 2.99 16.06
CA THR A 27 -5.55 1.99 15.62
C THR A 27 -5.09 0.57 15.95
N LYS A 28 -5.94 -0.44 15.67
CA LYS A 28 -5.60 -1.85 15.94
C LYS A 28 -4.35 -2.31 15.18
N CYS A 29 -4.32 -2.07 13.87
CA CYS A 29 -3.14 -2.19 13.03
C CYS A 29 -2.53 -0.79 12.86
N GLN A 30 -1.23 -0.70 12.62
CA GLN A 30 -0.66 0.59 12.20
C GLN A 30 -1.25 0.99 10.87
N THR A 31 -1.54 2.28 10.72
CA THR A 31 -1.92 2.86 9.44
C THR A 31 -0.78 3.69 8.88
N VAL A 32 -0.58 3.59 7.58
CA VAL A 32 0.47 4.28 6.85
C VAL A 32 -0.18 5.12 5.77
N ASP A 33 0.24 6.38 5.69
CA ASP A 33 -0.04 7.22 4.54
C ASP A 33 1.19 7.24 3.64
N VAL A 34 0.98 7.05 2.35
CA VAL A 34 2.04 6.95 1.36
C VAL A 34 1.78 7.88 0.18
N SER A 35 2.82 8.13 -0.58
CA SER A 35 2.75 8.67 -1.93
C SER A 35 3.14 7.58 -2.91
N LEU A 36 2.21 7.17 -3.76
CA LEU A 36 2.41 6.18 -4.81
C LEU A 36 3.21 6.80 -5.97
N ILE A 37 3.54 5.98 -6.98
CA ILE A 37 4.15 6.46 -8.23
C ILE A 37 3.33 7.63 -8.80
N ALA A 38 4.03 8.61 -9.37
CA ALA A 38 3.47 9.88 -9.86
C ALA A 38 2.90 10.80 -8.76
N GLY A 39 3.16 10.51 -7.48
CA GLY A 39 2.82 11.41 -6.38
C GLY A 39 1.41 11.23 -5.82
N GLU A 40 0.64 10.26 -6.31
CA GLU A 40 -0.73 10.00 -5.86
C GLU A 40 -0.76 9.69 -4.35
N PRO A 41 -1.45 10.50 -3.53
CA PRO A 41 -1.54 10.23 -2.10
C PRO A 41 -2.51 9.10 -1.82
N LYS A 42 -2.15 8.20 -0.90
CA LYS A 42 -3.07 7.21 -0.35
C LYS A 42 -2.89 7.10 1.15
N ALA A 43 -3.99 7.21 1.87
CA ALA A 43 -4.00 7.30 3.32
C ALA A 43 -4.67 6.07 3.95
N GLY A 44 -4.35 5.82 5.22
CA GLY A 44 -5.02 4.78 6.02
C GLY A 44 -4.73 3.35 5.57
N ILE A 45 -3.58 3.10 4.91
CA ILE A 45 -3.15 1.76 4.49
C ILE A 45 -2.78 0.96 5.73
N GLU A 46 -3.31 -0.24 5.89
CA GLU A 46 -2.96 -1.10 7.01
C GLU A 46 -1.52 -1.61 6.84
N HIS A 47 -0.69 -1.56 7.88
CA HIS A 47 0.67 -2.11 7.85
C HIS A 47 0.73 -3.36 8.73
N LEU A 48 0.81 -4.52 8.09
CA LEU A 48 0.92 -5.80 8.80
C LEU A 48 2.32 -5.98 9.38
N GLU A 49 2.41 -5.85 10.69
CA GLU A 49 3.66 -5.97 11.43
C GLU A 49 3.98 -7.44 11.77
N PRO A 50 5.26 -7.85 11.74
CA PRO A 50 5.66 -9.19 12.20
C PRO A 50 5.31 -9.39 13.68
N TYR A 51 4.82 -10.58 14.04
CA TYR A 51 4.47 -10.89 15.42
C TYR A 51 5.64 -10.65 16.38
N GLY A 52 5.40 -9.88 17.45
CA GLY A 52 6.42 -9.55 18.45
C GLY A 52 7.37 -8.42 18.05
N PHE A 53 7.21 -7.82 16.85
CA PHE A 53 8.01 -6.70 16.38
C PHE A 53 7.12 -5.58 15.88
N THR A 54 7.34 -4.38 16.42
CA THR A 54 6.70 -3.17 15.92
C THR A 54 7.77 -2.15 15.58
N ALA A 55 7.68 -1.58 14.38
CA ALA A 55 8.59 -0.55 13.92
C ALA A 55 7.84 0.49 13.08
N ARG A 56 8.27 1.75 13.18
CA ARG A 56 7.73 2.84 12.38
C ARG A 56 8.82 3.33 11.44
N ALA A 57 8.61 3.13 10.14
CA ALA A 57 9.48 3.69 9.13
C ALA A 57 9.44 5.23 9.19
N ASN A 58 10.59 5.85 8.95
CA ASN A 58 10.67 7.30 8.84
C ASN A 58 9.99 7.78 7.55
N SER A 59 9.49 9.01 7.58
CA SER A 59 9.02 9.69 6.37
C SER A 59 10.12 9.70 5.32
N GLY A 60 9.77 9.40 4.07
CA GLY A 60 10.73 9.23 2.97
C GLY A 60 11.24 7.80 2.76
N ALA A 61 10.90 6.85 3.64
CA ALA A 61 11.21 5.44 3.41
C ALA A 61 10.47 4.89 2.19
N GLU A 62 11.12 4.02 1.43
CA GLU A 62 10.47 3.27 0.35
C GLU A 62 9.57 2.17 0.91
N ALA A 63 8.44 1.95 0.25
CA ALA A 63 7.47 0.92 0.58
C ALA A 63 7.01 0.18 -0.67
N VAL A 64 6.62 -1.08 -0.47
CA VAL A 64 5.81 -1.86 -1.42
C VAL A 64 4.41 -1.92 -0.85
N VAL A 65 3.42 -1.69 -1.71
CA VAL A 65 2.00 -1.69 -1.34
C VAL A 65 1.29 -2.77 -2.16
N LEU A 66 0.48 -3.59 -1.51
CA LEU A 66 -0.34 -4.61 -2.15
C LEU A 66 -1.78 -4.10 -2.26
N PHE A 67 -2.40 -4.33 -3.42
CA PHE A 67 -3.81 -4.07 -3.69
C PHE A 67 -4.52 -5.41 -3.97
N PRO A 68 -5.08 -6.08 -2.97
CA PRO A 68 -5.84 -7.30 -3.17
C PRO A 68 -6.94 -7.11 -4.23
N ASP A 69 -7.16 -8.11 -5.08
CA ASP A 69 -8.06 -8.04 -6.25
C ASP A 69 -7.71 -6.97 -7.30
N GLY A 70 -6.61 -6.23 -7.12
CA GLY A 70 -6.25 -5.07 -7.93
C GLY A 70 -7.10 -3.83 -7.60
N ASP A 71 -7.86 -3.87 -6.51
CA ASP A 71 -8.69 -2.74 -6.07
C ASP A 71 -7.83 -1.65 -5.44
N ARG A 72 -7.69 -0.52 -6.13
CA ARG A 72 -6.89 0.62 -5.66
C ARG A 72 -7.51 1.36 -4.47
N SER A 73 -8.72 1.02 -4.06
CA SER A 73 -9.37 1.58 -2.87
C SER A 73 -8.86 0.93 -1.57
N HIS A 74 -8.47 -0.35 -1.60
CA HIS A 74 -8.00 -1.12 -0.44
C HIS A 74 -6.53 -1.54 -0.62
N ALA A 75 -5.69 -1.16 0.33
CA ALA A 75 -4.26 -1.42 0.28
C ALA A 75 -3.72 -1.91 1.63
N VAL A 76 -2.63 -2.69 1.57
CA VAL A 76 -1.84 -3.18 2.71
C VAL A 76 -0.34 -3.11 2.41
#